data_AF-A0A521MNX3-F1
#
_entry.id   AF-A0A521MNX3-F1
#
_cell.length_a   1.000
_cell.length_b   1.000
_cell.length_c   1.000
_cell.angle_alpha   90.00
_cell.angle_beta   90.00
_cell.angle_gamma   90.00
#
_symmetry.space_group_name_H-M   'P 1'
#
loop_
_entity.id
_entity.type
_entity.pdbx_description
1 polymer ?
#
loop_
_entity_poly.entity_id
_entity_poly.type
_entity_poly.pdbx_seq_one_letter_code
_entity_poly.pdbx_strand_id
1 'polypeptide(L)'
;MAKKDIQKVGFDPIEFVHDLGIQSKHAYLAGFASIVISLVAWLVSRGKKSDDKAQSDRWGIFIGHWAPTFFAIGIALKQEE
;
A
#
# COMPACT_ATOMS: atom_id res chain seq x y z
N MET A 1 4.79 -30.67 -10.19
CA MET A 1 5.22 -30.63 -8.76
C MET A 1 6.63 -30.04 -8.62
N ALA A 2 7.62 -30.54 -9.38
CA ALA A 2 9.04 -30.10 -9.30
C ALA A 2 9.39 -28.63 -9.67
N LYS A 3 8.44 -27.76 -10.06
CA LYS A 3 8.72 -26.34 -10.35
C LYS A 3 8.65 -25.45 -9.11
N LYS A 4 7.85 -25.81 -8.10
CA LYS A 4 7.75 -25.05 -6.84
C LYS A 4 9.01 -25.23 -5.96
N ASP A 5 9.66 -26.39 -6.07
CA ASP A 5 10.75 -26.77 -5.18
C ASP A 5 12.11 -26.16 -5.56
N ILE A 6 12.29 -25.72 -6.82
CA ILE A 6 13.57 -25.17 -7.31
C ILE A 6 13.73 -23.67 -6.98
N GLN A 7 12.66 -22.99 -6.54
CA GLN A 7 12.66 -21.54 -6.38
C GLN A 7 13.01 -21.05 -4.96
N LYS A 8 13.03 -21.94 -3.94
CA LYS A 8 13.26 -21.56 -2.53
C LYS A 8 14.74 -21.57 -2.11
N VAL A 9 15.60 -20.91 -2.85
CA VAL A 9 17.04 -20.76 -2.47
C VAL A 9 17.33 -19.37 -1.87
N GLY A 10 16.31 -18.52 -1.71
CA GLY A 10 16.44 -17.18 -1.12
C GLY A 10 15.25 -16.78 -0.27
N PHE A 11 15.40 -15.69 0.49
CA PHE A 11 14.33 -15.10 1.29
C PHE A 11 13.21 -14.57 0.38
N ASP A 12 11.99 -15.06 0.57
CA ASP A 12 10.78 -14.52 -0.07
C ASP A 12 10.09 -13.54 0.89
N PRO A 13 10.07 -12.23 0.58
CA PRO A 13 9.47 -11.22 1.43
C PRO A 13 7.94 -11.34 1.52
N ILE A 14 7.25 -11.86 0.50
CA ILE A 14 5.79 -11.99 0.50
C ILE A 14 5.39 -13.20 1.34
N GLU A 15 6.08 -14.33 1.19
CA GLU A 15 5.89 -15.53 2.03
C GLU A 15 6.12 -15.17 3.52
N PHE A 16 7.21 -14.45 3.83
CA PHE A 16 7.50 -14.00 5.19
C PHE A 16 6.38 -13.13 5.78
N VAL A 17 5.87 -12.15 5.01
CA VAL A 17 4.79 -11.27 5.47
C VAL A 17 3.47 -12.04 5.65
N HIS A 18 3.18 -12.99 4.77
CA HIS A 18 2.03 -13.88 4.91
C HIS A 18 2.12 -14.76 6.16
N ASP A 19 3.29 -15.33 6.44
CA ASP A 19 3.54 -16.17 7.63
C ASP A 19 3.41 -15.39 8.94
N LEU A 20 3.62 -14.07 8.92
CA LEU A 20 3.32 -13.17 10.05
C LEU A 20 1.81 -12.92 10.24
N GLY A 21 0.95 -13.51 9.41
CA GLY A 21 -0.50 -13.41 9.47
C GLY A 21 -1.09 -12.24 8.66
N ILE A 22 -0.29 -11.55 7.86
CA ILE A 22 -0.79 -10.46 7.01
C ILE A 22 -1.45 -11.05 5.77
N GLN A 23 -2.78 -11.02 5.76
CA GLN A 23 -3.60 -11.39 4.59
C GLN A 23 -3.73 -10.28 3.56
N SER A 24 -4.08 -10.64 2.31
CA SER A 24 -4.32 -9.73 1.20
C SER A 24 -5.39 -8.68 1.54
N LYS A 25 -6.39 -9.04 2.35
CA LYS A 25 -7.44 -8.12 2.82
C LYS A 25 -6.87 -6.92 3.59
N HIS A 26 -5.83 -7.10 4.39
CA HIS A 26 -5.19 -6.01 5.13
C HIS A 26 -4.52 -5.03 4.15
N ALA A 27 -3.82 -5.56 3.15
CA ALA A 27 -3.19 -4.75 2.11
C ALA A 27 -4.25 -3.99 1.28
N TYR A 28 -5.35 -4.64 0.88
CA TYR A 28 -6.44 -3.95 0.20
C TYR A 28 -7.09 -2.87 1.07
N LEU A 29 -7.31 -3.13 2.37
CA LEU A 29 -7.82 -2.13 3.30
C LEU A 29 -6.86 -0.93 3.41
N ALA A 30 -5.56 -1.18 3.51
CA ALA A 30 -4.54 -0.13 3.54
C ALA A 30 -4.56 0.69 2.23
N GLY A 31 -4.70 0.03 1.07
CA GLY A 31 -4.79 0.70 -0.22
C GLY A 31 -6.00 1.63 -0.33
N PHE A 32 -7.18 1.18 0.08
CA PHE A 32 -8.37 2.05 0.15
C PHE A 32 -8.23 3.16 1.19
N ALA A 33 -7.63 2.86 2.35
CA ALA A 33 -7.37 3.85 3.38
C ALA A 33 -6.44 4.96 2.86
N SER A 34 -5.40 4.63 2.07
CA SER A 34 -4.52 5.62 1.46
C SER A 34 -5.27 6.59 0.52
N ILE A 35 -6.28 6.13 -0.22
CA ILE A 35 -7.10 7.00 -1.07
C ILE A 35 -7.88 8.01 -0.21
N VAL A 36 -8.54 7.54 0.84
CA VAL A 36 -9.33 8.39 1.74
C VAL A 36 -8.44 9.37 2.48
N ILE A 37 -7.33 8.89 3.04
CA ILE A 37 -6.38 9.73 3.80
C ILE A 37 -5.73 10.77 2.88
N SER A 38 -5.45 10.43 1.61
CA SER A 38 -4.95 11.39 0.62
C SER A 38 -5.90 12.57 0.43
N LEU A 39 -7.20 12.30 0.24
CA LEU A 39 -8.22 13.34 0.09
C LEU A 39 -8.35 14.18 1.37
N VAL A 40 -8.38 13.54 2.54
CA VAL A 40 -8.47 14.23 3.83
C VAL A 40 -7.24 15.11 4.07
N ALA A 41 -6.04 14.60 3.81
CA ALA A 41 -4.80 15.36 3.97
C ALA A 41 -4.76 16.59 3.06
N TRP A 42 -5.20 16.44 1.80
CA TRP A 42 -5.34 17.57 0.88
C TRP A 42 -6.34 18.61 1.39
N LEU A 43 -7.54 18.18 1.81
CA LEU A 43 -8.58 19.08 2.33
C LEU A 43 -8.10 19.83 3.58
N VAL A 44 -7.46 19.13 4.52
CA VAL A 44 -6.92 19.73 5.75
C VAL A 44 -5.81 20.74 5.44
N SER A 45 -4.92 20.44 4.49
CA SER A 45 -3.88 21.39 4.06
C SER A 45 -4.49 22.62 3.37
N ARG A 46 -5.50 22.45 2.52
CA ARG A 46 -6.22 23.56 1.87
C ARG A 46 -6.97 24.47 2.84
N GLY A 47 -7.37 23.96 4.01
CA GLY A 47 -8.04 24.73 5.05
C GLY A 47 -7.12 25.67 5.85
N LYS A 48 -5.79 25.54 5.72
CA LYS A 48 -4.84 26.40 6.43
C LYS A 48 -4.59 27.69 5.66
N LYS A 49 -4.76 28.83 6.32
CA LYS A 49 -4.59 30.18 5.73
C LYS A 49 -3.19 30.44 5.14
N SER A 50 -2.18 29.70 5.57
CA SER A 50 -0.78 29.89 5.18
C SER A 50 -0.25 28.86 4.17
N ASP A 51 -1.02 27.83 3.83
CA ASP A 51 -0.54 26.76 2.95
C ASP A 51 -0.72 27.13 1.47
N ASP A 52 0.37 27.03 0.71
CA ASP A 52 0.33 27.12 -0.75
C ASP A 52 -0.34 25.86 -1.33
N LYS A 53 -1.13 26.04 -2.38
CA LYS A 53 -1.82 24.95 -3.11
C LYS A 53 -0.82 23.86 -3.52
N ALA A 54 0.38 24.23 -3.95
CA ALA A 54 1.41 23.27 -4.33
C ALA A 54 1.81 22.35 -3.17
N GLN A 55 1.82 22.84 -1.92
CA GLN A 55 2.12 22.04 -0.76
C GLN A 55 0.99 21.04 -0.44
N SER A 56 -0.27 21.47 -0.57
CA SER A 56 -1.44 20.58 -0.38
C SER A 56 -1.45 19.45 -1.40
N ASP A 57 -1.20 19.75 -2.67
CA ASP A 57 -1.18 18.76 -3.76
C ASP A 57 -0.08 17.70 -3.54
N ARG A 58 1.10 18.12 -3.07
CA ARG A 58 2.21 17.20 -2.72
C ARG A 58 1.84 16.23 -1.60
N TRP A 59 1.20 16.71 -0.55
CA TRP A 59 0.75 15.86 0.56
C TRP A 59 -0.29 14.83 0.11
N GLY A 60 -1.28 15.27 -0.66
CA GLY A 60 -2.29 14.36 -1.23
C GLY A 60 -1.65 13.29 -2.12
N ILE A 61 -0.79 13.68 -3.05
CA ILE A 61 -0.13 12.75 -3.98
C ILE A 61 0.81 11.77 -3.25
N PHE A 62 1.57 12.25 -2.26
CA PHE A 62 2.47 11.40 -1.48
C PHE A 62 1.70 10.30 -0.74
N ILE A 63 0.57 10.62 -0.14
CA ILE A 63 -0.23 9.59 0.54
C ILE A 63 -0.94 8.69 -0.47
N GLY A 64 -1.46 9.28 -1.56
CA GLY A 64 -2.22 8.57 -2.59
C GLY A 64 -1.40 7.52 -3.33
N HIS A 65 -0.09 7.72 -3.50
CA HIS A 65 0.76 6.75 -4.20
C HIS A 65 0.90 5.41 -3.46
N TRP A 66 0.61 5.34 -2.16
CA TRP A 66 0.67 4.08 -1.41
C TRP A 66 -0.47 3.13 -1.79
N ALA A 67 -1.57 3.65 -2.34
CA ALA A 67 -2.70 2.82 -2.79
C ALA A 67 -2.28 1.75 -3.82
N PRO A 68 -1.65 2.09 -4.96
CA PRO A 68 -1.19 1.07 -5.91
C PRO A 68 -0.14 0.14 -5.32
N THR A 69 0.75 0.61 -4.43
CA THR A 69 1.72 -0.23 -3.73
C THR A 69 1.02 -1.31 -2.89
N PHE A 70 0.07 -0.91 -2.05
CA PHE A 70 -0.66 -1.85 -1.21
C PHE A 70 -1.55 -2.79 -2.02
N PHE A 71 -2.13 -2.33 -3.13
CA PHE A 71 -2.87 -3.22 -4.01
C PHE A 71 -1.97 -4.25 -4.71
N ALA A 72 -0.78 -3.85 -5.17
CA ALA A 72 0.18 -4.80 -5.74
C ALA A 72 0.63 -5.84 -4.71
N ILE A 73 0.93 -5.42 -3.47
CA ILE A 73 1.23 -6.33 -2.35
C ILE A 73 0.04 -7.25 -2.06
N GLY A 74 -1.19 -6.72 -2.08
CA GLY A 74 -2.40 -7.52 -1.89
C GLY A 74 -2.57 -8.59 -2.97
N ILE A 75 -2.28 -8.27 -4.24
CA ILE A 75 -2.31 -9.25 -5.34
C ILE A 75 -1.25 -10.33 -5.11
N ALA A 76 -0.04 -9.97 -4.67
CA ALA A 76 1.03 -10.92 -4.37
C ALA A 76 0.67 -11.83 -3.18
N LEU A 77 0.21 -11.25 -2.06
CA LEU A 77 -0.25 -12.02 -0.89
C LEU A 77 -1.40 -12.97 -1.24
N LYS A 78 -2.27 -12.58 -2.18
CA LYS A 78 -3.37 -13.44 -2.63
C LYS A 78 -2.91 -14.71 -3.36
N GLN A 79 -1.67 -14.74 -3.84
CA GLN A 79 -1.07 -15.93 -4.47
C GLN A 79 -0.46 -16.89 -3.42
N GLU A 80 -0.13 -16.39 -2.23
CA GLU A 80 0.37 -17.17 -1.09
C GLU A 80 -0.75 -17.67 -0.16
N GLU A 81 -1.91 -16.98 -0.14
CA GLU A 81 -3.15 -17.44 0.51
C GLU A 81 -3.74 -18.72 -0.10
#